data_AF-A0A835IGA1-F1
#
_entry.id   AF-A0A835IGA1-F1
#
_cell.length_a   1.000
_cell.length_b   1.000
_cell.length_c   1.000
_cell.angle_alpha   90.00
_cell.angle_beta   90.00
_cell.angle_gamma   90.00
#
_symmetry.space_group_name_H-M   'P 1'
#
loop_
_entity.id
_entity.type
_entity.pdbx_description
1 polymer ?
#
loop_
_entity_poly.entity_id
_entity_poly.type
_entity_poly.pdbx_seq_one_letter_code
_entity_poly.pdbx_strand_id
1 'polypeptide(L)'
;TGLTSVRRLCHDHKIVGVHGTIIELLSCDEKFFTAVEVTAGNSLFHVVVDSDEISTRIIRSHNSEKGGRVTFMTLNRLKSPDVRYPQSSDVVPLIKKLKFYSHLTKAFYQVWPLNLFLYLIDLVITYM
;
A
#
# COMPACT_ATOMS: atom_id res chain seq x y z
N THR A 1 -18.32 3.37 -3.04
CA THR A 1 -17.59 3.35 -1.76
C THR A 1 -16.75 4.62 -1.65
N GLY A 2 -16.11 4.91 -0.51
CA GLY A 2 -15.30 6.15 -0.36
C GLY A 2 -14.19 6.30 -1.42
N LEU A 3 -13.59 5.19 -1.85
CA LEU A 3 -12.60 5.16 -2.93
C LEU A 3 -13.16 5.60 -4.29
N THR A 4 -14.41 5.26 -4.61
CA THR A 4 -15.06 5.69 -5.86
C THR A 4 -15.23 7.22 -5.89
N SER A 5 -15.64 7.81 -4.76
CA SER A 5 -15.78 9.25 -4.65
C SER A 5 -14.43 9.97 -4.77
N VAL A 6 -13.36 9.42 -4.17
CA VAL A 6 -12.01 9.99 -4.34
C VAL A 6 -11.57 10.01 -5.80
N ARG A 7 -11.79 8.91 -6.55
CA ARG A 7 -11.44 8.85 -7.99
C ARG A 7 -12.18 9.90 -8.81
N ARG A 8 -13.49 10.00 -8.60
CA ARG A 8 -14.32 11.01 -9.27
C ARG A 8 -13.83 12.42 -8.94
N LEU A 9 -13.54 12.69 -7.68
CA LEU A 9 -13.07 13.99 -7.21
C LEU A 9 -11.73 14.37 -7.84
N CYS A 10 -10.81 13.42 -7.94
CA CYS A 10 -9.51 13.65 -8.58
C CYS A 10 -9.67 13.98 -10.07
N HIS A 11 -10.59 13.29 -10.75
CA HIS A 11 -10.93 13.58 -12.14
C HIS A 11 -11.59 14.97 -12.30
N ASP A 12 -12.65 15.23 -11.54
CA ASP A 12 -13.48 16.44 -11.66
C ASP A 12 -12.69 17.72 -11.32
N HIS A 13 -11.80 17.65 -10.33
CA HIS A 13 -10.94 18.77 -9.92
C HIS A 13 -9.54 18.76 -10.52
N LYS A 14 -9.26 17.84 -11.46
CA LYS A 14 -7.94 17.66 -12.11
C LYS A 14 -6.79 17.59 -11.11
N ILE A 15 -6.99 16.85 -10.02
CA ILE A 15 -5.97 16.66 -8.98
C ILE A 15 -4.93 15.67 -9.50
N VAL A 16 -3.70 16.14 -9.62
CA VAL A 16 -2.54 15.33 -10.01
C VAL A 16 -1.80 14.78 -8.79
N GLY A 17 -1.01 13.73 -8.98
CA GLY A 17 -0.21 13.11 -7.92
C GLY A 17 -0.95 12.12 -7.03
N VAL A 18 -2.03 11.52 -7.55
CA VAL A 18 -2.75 10.39 -6.95
C VAL A 18 -2.46 9.14 -7.78
N HIS A 19 -1.85 8.12 -7.17
CA HIS A 19 -1.39 6.92 -7.87
C HIS A 19 -2.43 5.80 -7.88
N GLY A 20 -3.21 5.69 -6.81
CA GLY A 20 -4.18 4.61 -6.63
C GLY A 20 -4.03 3.91 -5.28
N THR A 21 -4.76 2.82 -5.08
CA THR A 21 -4.64 2.01 -3.85
C THR A 21 -3.48 1.01 -3.93
N ILE A 22 -2.97 0.57 -2.77
CA ILE A 22 -1.87 -0.41 -2.73
C ILE A 22 -2.20 -1.68 -3.53
N ILE A 23 -3.42 -2.21 -3.44
CA ILE A 23 -3.85 -3.41 -4.18
C ILE A 23 -3.84 -3.21 -5.71
N GLU A 24 -4.07 -1.99 -6.18
CA GLU A 24 -4.04 -1.66 -7.62
C GLU A 24 -2.62 -1.43 -8.14
N LEU A 25 -1.72 -1.07 -7.23
CA LEU A 25 -0.33 -0.74 -7.52
C LEU A 25 0.61 -1.95 -7.39
N LEU A 26 0.10 -3.10 -6.95
CA LEU A 26 0.86 -4.32 -6.72
C LEU A 26 0.50 -5.42 -7.70
N SER A 27 1.48 -6.26 -8.02
CA SER A 27 1.28 -7.54 -8.70
C SER A 27 2.24 -8.58 -8.12
N CYS A 28 1.82 -9.84 -8.03
CA CYS A 28 2.66 -10.95 -7.59
C CYS A 28 2.12 -12.28 -8.14
N ASP A 29 2.86 -13.38 -7.94
CA ASP A 29 2.37 -14.71 -8.29
C ASP A 29 1.19 -15.10 -7.37
N GLU A 30 0.19 -15.82 -7.90
CA GLU A 30 -1.04 -16.19 -7.18
C GLU A 30 -0.78 -16.92 -5.86
N LYS A 31 0.28 -17.73 -5.79
CA LYS A 31 0.70 -18.43 -4.58
C LYS A 31 1.03 -17.50 -3.39
N PHE A 32 1.22 -16.21 -3.64
CA PHE A 32 1.47 -15.21 -2.60
C PHE A 32 0.25 -14.36 -2.27
N PHE A 33 -0.90 -14.54 -2.94
CA PHE A 33 -2.07 -13.68 -2.75
C PHE A 33 -2.58 -13.71 -1.31
N THR A 34 -2.78 -14.89 -0.73
CA THR A 34 -3.19 -15.01 0.68
C THR A 34 -2.21 -14.35 1.62
N ALA A 35 -0.91 -14.55 1.40
CA ALA A 35 0.11 -13.93 2.22
C ALA A 35 0.08 -12.40 2.12
N VAL A 36 -0.04 -11.86 0.90
CA VAL A 36 -0.19 -10.42 0.65
C VAL A 36 -1.45 -9.88 1.34
N GLU A 37 -2.57 -10.58 1.19
CA GLU A 37 -3.86 -10.17 1.73
C GLU A 37 -3.86 -10.13 3.25
N VAL A 38 -3.51 -11.25 3.89
CA VAL A 38 -3.52 -11.40 5.35
C VAL A 38 -2.58 -10.41 6.01
N THR A 39 -1.43 -10.15 5.39
CA THR A 39 -0.36 -9.37 6.03
C THR A 39 -0.51 -7.87 5.81
N ALA A 40 -1.06 -7.43 4.67
CA ALA A 40 -1.39 -6.03 4.46
C ALA A 40 -2.72 -5.63 5.10
N GLY A 41 -3.70 -6.54 5.11
CA GLY A 41 -5.05 -6.30 5.61
C GLY A 41 -5.66 -5.02 5.03
N ASN A 42 -6.12 -4.13 5.90
CA ASN A 42 -6.75 -2.87 5.47
C ASN A 42 -5.79 -1.91 4.74
N SER A 43 -4.47 -2.09 4.86
CA SER A 43 -3.47 -1.26 4.17
C SER A 43 -3.52 -1.40 2.65
N LEU A 44 -4.09 -2.50 2.13
CA LEU A 44 -4.35 -2.71 0.71
C LEU A 44 -5.19 -1.59 0.08
N PHE A 45 -6.07 -0.99 0.87
CA PHE A 45 -7.00 0.06 0.44
C PHE A 45 -6.47 1.48 0.69
N HIS A 46 -5.25 1.63 1.20
CA HIS A 46 -4.64 2.95 1.39
C HIS A 46 -4.31 3.57 0.03
N VAL A 47 -4.70 4.83 -0.16
CA VAL A 47 -4.47 5.58 -1.40
C VAL A 47 -3.10 6.25 -1.36
N VAL A 48 -2.22 5.92 -2.31
CA VAL A 48 -0.89 6.50 -2.43
C VAL A 48 -0.94 7.83 -3.18
N VAL A 49 -0.35 8.87 -2.60
CA VAL A 49 -0.29 10.23 -3.16
C VAL A 49 1.11 10.83 -2.98
N ASP A 50 1.47 11.79 -3.82
CA ASP A 50 2.80 12.41 -3.77
C ASP A 50 3.03 13.23 -2.50
N SER A 51 2.03 14.02 -2.08
CA SER A 51 2.15 14.95 -0.95
C SER A 51 0.96 14.94 0.01
N ASP A 52 1.21 15.37 1.24
CA ASP A 52 0.18 15.60 2.24
C ASP A 52 -0.75 16.77 1.88
N GLU A 53 -0.27 17.74 1.12
CA GLU A 53 -1.11 18.79 0.54
C GLU A 53 -2.19 18.21 -0.37
N ILE A 54 -1.83 17.26 -1.25
CA ILE A 54 -2.79 16.56 -2.12
C ILE A 54 -3.82 15.81 -1.26
N SER A 55 -3.36 15.06 -0.25
CA SER A 55 -4.29 14.34 0.66
C SER A 55 -5.26 15.28 1.36
N THR A 56 -4.78 16.43 1.85
CA THR A 56 -5.59 17.43 2.54
C THR A 56 -6.62 18.05 1.61
N ARG A 57 -6.22 18.35 0.37
CA ARG A 57 -7.14 18.86 -0.66
C ARG A 57 -8.26 17.87 -0.94
N ILE A 58 -7.94 16.60 -1.12
CA ILE A 58 -8.93 15.54 -1.35
C ILE A 58 -9.85 15.41 -0.14
N ILE A 59 -9.32 15.34 1.08
CA ILE A 59 -10.12 15.22 2.32
C ILE A 59 -11.10 16.37 2.47
N ARG A 60 -10.68 17.62 2.21
CA ARG A 60 -11.55 18.80 2.30
C ARG A 60 -12.73 18.70 1.36
N SER A 61 -12.49 18.31 0.10
CA SER A 61 -13.54 18.15 -0.90
C SER A 61 -14.39 16.87 -0.69
N HIS A 62 -13.83 15.85 -0.05
CA HIS A 62 -14.50 14.57 0.20
C HIS A 62 -15.40 14.58 1.45
N ASN A 63 -15.00 15.30 2.50
CA ASN A 63 -15.82 15.45 3.71
C ASN A 63 -17.14 16.19 3.43
N SER A 64 -17.18 17.09 2.45
CA SER A 64 -18.44 17.72 2.01
C SER A 64 -19.43 16.74 1.39
N GLU A 65 -18.98 15.55 0.96
CA GLU A 65 -19.80 14.54 0.29
C GLU A 65 -20.18 13.35 1.19
N LYS A 66 -19.82 13.35 2.49
CA LYS A 66 -20.01 12.22 3.42
C LYS A 66 -19.42 10.89 2.92
N GLY A 67 -18.31 10.94 2.20
CA GLY A 67 -17.72 9.81 1.47
C GLY A 67 -17.05 8.70 2.29
N GLY A 68 -17.44 8.45 3.54
CA GLY A 68 -16.82 7.39 4.36
C GLY A 68 -15.34 7.63 4.67
N ARG A 69 -14.64 6.59 5.15
CA ARG A 69 -13.26 6.70 5.63
C ARG A 69 -12.27 6.28 4.54
N VAL A 70 -11.37 7.19 4.15
CA VAL A 70 -10.25 6.93 3.24
C VAL A 70 -8.95 7.25 3.95
N THR A 71 -7.98 6.33 3.87
CA THR A 71 -6.63 6.51 4.43
C THR A 71 -5.66 6.80 3.29
N PHE A 72 -4.86 7.86 3.44
CA PHE A 72 -3.85 8.25 2.45
C PHE A 72 -2.45 7.89 2.93
N MET A 73 -1.59 7.56 1.97
CA MET A 73 -0.17 7.31 2.16
C MET A 73 0.62 8.31 1.31
N THR A 74 1.31 9.24 1.99
CA THR A 74 1.92 10.43 1.38
C THR A 74 3.41 10.23 1.18
N LEU A 75 3.86 10.10 -0.07
CA LEU A 75 5.24 9.73 -0.42
C LEU A 75 6.30 10.70 0.12
N ASN A 76 5.97 12.00 0.18
CA ASN A 76 6.85 13.04 0.73
C ASN A 76 7.12 12.88 2.25
N ARG A 77 6.19 12.27 3.00
CA ARG A 77 6.32 12.06 4.45
C ARG A 77 6.89 10.71 4.82
N LEU A 78 6.87 9.74 3.90
CA LEU A 78 7.45 8.43 4.13
C LEU A 78 8.98 8.52 4.15
N LYS A 79 9.54 7.90 5.19
CA LYS A 79 10.99 7.76 5.33
C LYS A 79 11.47 6.61 4.45
N SER A 80 12.66 6.78 3.87
CA SER A 80 13.35 5.65 3.25
C SER A 80 13.63 4.61 4.34
N PRO A 81 13.25 3.36 4.13
CA PRO A 81 13.40 2.34 5.15
C PRO A 81 14.88 1.92 5.18
N ASP A 82 15.52 1.97 6.37
CA ASP A 82 16.86 1.41 6.58
C ASP A 82 16.70 -0.11 6.77
N VAL A 83 16.84 -0.84 5.67
CA VAL A 83 16.41 -2.22 5.56
C VAL A 83 17.60 -3.16 5.56
N ARG A 84 17.83 -3.86 6.68
CA ARG A 84 18.80 -4.96 6.77
C ARG A 84 18.08 -6.29 6.74
N TYR A 85 18.29 -7.04 5.66
CA TYR A 85 17.79 -8.40 5.56
C TYR A 85 18.68 -9.36 6.35
N PRO A 86 18.10 -10.34 7.05
CA PRO A 86 18.89 -11.45 7.58
C PRO A 86 19.57 -12.18 6.42
N GLN A 87 20.82 -12.56 6.62
CA GLN A 87 21.65 -13.24 5.61
C GLN A 87 21.42 -14.77 5.56
N SER A 88 20.37 -15.27 6.23
CA SER A 88 20.02 -16.70 6.19
C SER A 88 19.41 -17.06 4.83
N SER A 89 19.81 -18.20 4.28
CA SER A 89 19.30 -18.77 3.02
C SER A 89 17.83 -19.17 3.08
N ASP A 90 17.31 -19.35 4.29
CA ASP A 90 16.01 -20.01 4.50
C ASP A 90 14.86 -19.00 4.53
N VAL A 91 15.18 -17.71 4.34
CA VAL A 91 14.22 -16.60 4.36
C VAL A 91 14.23 -15.86 3.07
N VAL A 92 13.04 -15.70 2.49
CA VAL A 92 12.84 -14.67 1.47
C VAL A 92 11.83 -13.64 2.00
N PRO A 93 12.13 -12.33 1.89
CA PRO A 93 11.17 -11.29 2.23
C PRO A 93 10.03 -11.24 1.21
N LEU A 94 8.78 -11.13 1.68
CA LEU A 94 7.60 -11.07 0.79
C LEU A 94 7.70 -9.92 -0.22
N ILE A 95 8.20 -8.76 0.19
CA ILE A 95 8.36 -7.59 -0.68
C ILE A 95 9.25 -7.85 -1.90
N LYS A 96 10.19 -8.80 -1.83
CA LYS A 96 11.03 -9.20 -2.98
C LYS A 96 10.28 -10.04 -4.01
N LYS A 97 9.09 -10.53 -3.67
CA LYS A 97 8.19 -11.28 -4.57
C LYS A 97 7.08 -10.40 -5.15
N LEU A 98 7.01 -9.13 -4.75
CA LEU A 98 6.04 -8.17 -5.26
C LEU A 98 6.65 -7.37 -6.42
N LYS A 99 5.81 -7.06 -7.41
CA LYS A 99 6.10 -6.17 -8.53
C LYS A 99 5.30 -4.89 -8.34
N PHE A 100 6.00 -3.75 -8.38
CA PHE A 100 5.43 -2.40 -8.25
C PHE A 100 6.42 -1.37 -8.81
N TYR A 101 5.98 -0.14 -9.00
CA TYR A 101 6.84 0.92 -9.52
C TYR A 101 7.87 1.40 -8.48
N SER A 102 9.13 1.59 -8.88
CA SER A 102 10.24 1.95 -8.00
C SER A 102 10.06 3.29 -7.26
N HIS A 103 9.37 4.26 -7.84
CA HIS A 103 9.08 5.52 -7.16
C HIS A 103 8.10 5.35 -5.97
N LEU A 104 7.40 4.22 -5.90
CA LEU A 104 6.46 3.87 -4.82
C LEU A 104 7.10 3.01 -3.73
N THR A 105 8.40 2.73 -3.80
CA THR A 105 9.11 1.86 -2.85
C THR A 105 8.82 2.20 -1.39
N LYS A 106 8.82 3.49 -1.05
CA LYS A 106 8.51 3.93 0.32
C LYS A 106 7.13 3.50 0.80
N ALA A 107 6.14 3.52 -0.08
CA ALA A 107 4.78 3.09 0.22
C ALA A 107 4.71 1.58 0.49
N PHE A 108 5.36 0.78 -0.36
CA PHE A 108 5.37 -0.67 -0.22
C PHE A 108 6.10 -1.15 1.04
N TYR A 109 7.21 -0.51 1.40
CA TYR A 109 7.91 -0.83 2.66
C TYR A 109 7.16 -0.42 3.93
N GLN A 110 6.24 0.55 3.83
CA GLN A 110 5.35 0.89 4.94
C GLN A 110 4.32 -0.22 5.21
N VAL A 111 3.86 -0.90 4.16
CA VAL A 111 2.87 -2.00 4.26
C VAL A 111 3.53 -3.32 4.62
N TRP A 112 4.67 -3.63 4.00
CA TRP A 112 5.45 -4.83 4.27
C TRP A 112 6.82 -4.47 4.83
N PRO A 113 6.90 -4.03 6.10
CA PRO A 113 8.16 -3.86 6.78
C PRO A 113 8.89 -5.20 6.93
N LEU A 114 10.20 -5.11 7.13
CA LEU A 114 11.16 -6.21 7.20
C LEU A 114 10.78 -7.42 8.06
N ASN A 115 9.92 -7.23 9.05
CA ASN A 115 9.49 -8.25 9.99
C ASN A 115 8.54 -9.30 9.38
N LEU A 116 8.08 -9.10 8.15
CA LEU A 116 7.25 -10.09 7.47
C LEU A 116 8.10 -11.01 6.57
N PHE A 117 8.64 -12.03 7.20
CA PHE A 117 9.41 -13.08 6.54
C PHE A 117 8.51 -14.23 6.08
N LEU A 118 8.86 -14.87 4.95
CA LEU A 118 8.16 -16.06 4.44
C LEU A 118 8.07 -17.22 5.45
N TYR A 119 8.84 -17.23 6.54
CA TYR A 119 8.66 -18.17 7.67
C TYR A 119 7.23 -18.20 8.23
N LEU A 120 6.54 -17.06 8.22
CA LEU A 120 5.16 -16.97 8.70
C LEU A 120 4.17 -17.50 7.65
N ILE A 121 4.56 -17.60 6.39
CA ILE A 121 3.65 -18.04 5.31
C ILE A 121 3.51 -19.56 5.33
N ASP A 122 4.56 -20.31 5.67
CA ASP A 122 4.38 -21.74 5.97
C ASP A 122 3.43 -21.93 7.17
N LEU A 123 3.50 -21.07 8.18
CA LEU A 123 2.63 -21.16 9.36
C LEU A 123 1.19 -20.66 9.09
N VAL A 124 0.99 -19.65 8.24
CA VAL A 124 -0.35 -19.17 7.87
C VAL A 124 -1.02 -20.11 6.87
N ILE A 125 -0.28 -20.77 5.98
CA ILE A 125 -0.81 -21.77 5.04
C ILE A 125 -1.03 -23.12 5.74
N THR A 126 -0.22 -23.51 6.73
CA THR A 126 -0.37 -24.80 7.43
C THR A 126 -1.53 -24.80 8.45
N TYR A 127 -1.92 -23.63 8.96
CA TYR A 127 -2.96 -23.49 9.99
C TYR A 127 -4.30 -22.91 9.48
N MET A 128 -4.53 -22.95 8.16
CA MET A 128 -5.82 -22.70 7.51
C MET A 128 -6.23 -23.89 6.65
#